data_AF-A0A444JDA7-F1
#
_entry.id   AF-A0A444JDA7-F1
#
_cell.length_a   1.000
_cell.length_b   1.000
_cell.length_c   1.000
_cell.angle_alpha   90.00
_cell.angle_beta   90.00
_cell.angle_gamma   90.00
#
_symmetry.space_group_name_H-M   'P 1'
#
loop_
_entity.id
_entity.type
_entity.pdbx_description
1 polymer ?
#
loop_
_entity_poly.entity_id
_entity_poly.type
_entity_poly.pdbx_seq_one_letter_code
_entity_poly.pdbx_strand_id
1 'polypeptide(L)'
;RKKMPETLCKKGVENRKNCLRSAFLSRLISFKNRGMNGVRTCNFAFWREDALAVNGFNEDFIGWGREDSEFTARLLNYGLMRRSVKFNALAYHLYHSRNDRSYLPENDRLLKDTIEQKRIWCEKGVNAYL
;
A
#
# COMPACT_ATOMS: atom_id res chain seq x y z
N ARG A 1 -25.43 -5.36 8.98
CA ARG A 1 -24.14 -4.63 8.96
C ARG A 1 -23.68 -4.44 10.40
N LYS A 2 -22.45 -4.85 10.78
CA LYS A 2 -21.93 -4.59 12.13
C LYS A 2 -21.93 -3.08 12.38
N LYS A 3 -22.49 -2.64 13.51
CA LYS A 3 -22.54 -1.22 13.91
C LYS A 3 -21.09 -0.76 14.09
N MET A 4 -20.65 0.25 13.34
CA MET A 4 -19.32 0.82 13.56
C MET A 4 -19.28 1.38 14.99
N PRO A 5 -18.24 1.08 15.79
CA PRO A 5 -18.09 1.72 17.08
C PRO A 5 -18.03 3.24 16.88
N GLU A 6 -18.63 3.99 17.81
CA GLU A 6 -18.53 5.44 17.83
C GLU A 6 -17.08 5.84 18.14
N THR A 7 -16.24 5.95 17.11
CA THR A 7 -14.79 6.19 17.27
C THR A 7 -14.38 7.64 17.05
N LEU A 8 -15.27 8.49 16.52
CA LEU A 8 -14.97 9.89 16.24
C LEU A 8 -14.56 10.68 17.49
N CYS A 9 -15.13 10.36 18.66
CA CYS A 9 -14.91 11.09 19.91
C CYS A 9 -14.26 10.25 21.02
N LYS A 10 -13.83 9.01 20.74
CA LYS A 10 -13.19 8.17 21.76
C LYS A 10 -11.73 8.57 21.99
N LYS A 11 -11.32 8.59 23.26
CA LYS A 11 -9.91 8.73 23.66
C LYS A 11 -9.09 7.57 23.06
N GLY A 12 -7.86 7.84 22.62
CA GLY A 12 -6.97 6.87 21.97
C GLY A 12 -7.17 6.66 20.47
N VAL A 13 -8.19 7.27 19.85
CA VAL A 13 -8.37 7.23 18.40
C VAL A 13 -7.69 8.43 17.74
N GLU A 14 -6.62 8.15 16.99
CA GLU A 14 -5.93 9.11 16.14
C GLU A 14 -6.57 9.21 14.74
N ASN A 15 -6.22 10.25 13.98
CA ASN A 15 -6.70 10.45 12.60
C ASN A 15 -8.22 10.38 12.44
N ARG A 16 -8.98 10.93 13.40
CA ARG A 16 -10.45 10.80 13.56
C ARG A 16 -11.27 11.07 12.30
N LYS A 17 -10.84 11.98 11.42
CA LYS A 17 -11.49 12.23 10.12
C LYS A 17 -11.64 10.96 9.27
N ASN A 18 -10.70 10.02 9.39
CA ASN A 18 -10.72 8.75 8.67
C ASN A 18 -11.70 7.73 9.29
N CYS A 19 -12.31 8.03 10.44
CA CYS A 19 -13.40 7.23 11.02
C CYS A 19 -14.77 7.52 10.37
N LEU A 20 -14.88 8.58 9.58
CA LEU A 20 -16.13 8.92 8.91
C LEU A 20 -16.32 8.03 7.68
N ARG A 21 -17.45 7.32 7.63
CA ARG A 21 -17.90 6.60 6.43
C ARG A 21 -18.99 7.40 5.73
N SER A 22 -18.71 7.86 4.51
CA SER A 22 -19.67 8.62 3.71
C SER A 22 -19.43 8.40 2.23
N ALA A 23 -20.45 7.88 1.53
CA ALA A 23 -20.40 7.67 0.09
C ALA A 23 -20.29 9.00 -0.67
N PHE A 24 -20.96 10.04 -0.19
CA PHE A 24 -20.88 11.39 -0.75
C PHE A 24 -19.46 11.96 -0.68
N LEU A 25 -18.85 11.97 0.52
CA LEU A 25 -17.48 12.46 0.68
C LEU A 25 -16.47 11.59 -0.06
N SER A 26 -16.71 10.29 -0.13
CA SER A 26 -15.86 9.39 -0.91
C SER A 26 -15.87 9.74 -2.40
N ARG A 27 -17.03 10.06 -2.97
CA ARG A 27 -17.15 10.48 -4.37
C ARG A 27 -16.44 11.80 -4.64
N LEU A 28 -16.48 12.75 -3.71
CA LEU A 28 -15.85 14.07 -3.87
C LEU A 28 -14.34 14.08 -3.62
N ILE A 29 -13.85 13.31 -2.64
CA ILE A 29 -12.49 13.45 -2.11
C ILE A 29 -11.57 12.33 -2.58
N SER A 30 -12.10 11.20 -3.08
CA SER A 30 -11.24 10.14 -3.63
C SER A 30 -10.64 10.57 -4.97
N PHE A 31 -9.37 10.26 -5.20
CA PHE A 31 -8.63 10.78 -6.35
C PHE A 31 -7.72 9.71 -6.96
N LYS A 32 -7.41 9.89 -8.25
CA LYS A 32 -6.35 9.13 -8.94
C LYS A 32 -5.03 9.86 -8.76
N ASN A 33 -3.93 9.12 -8.59
CA ASN A 33 -2.60 9.70 -8.57
C ASN A 33 -1.55 8.70 -9.08
N ARG A 34 -0.37 9.23 -9.42
CA ARG A 34 0.81 8.46 -9.85
C ARG A 34 1.93 8.45 -8.80
N GLY A 35 1.63 8.89 -7.56
CA GLY A 35 2.65 9.03 -6.52
C GLY A 35 2.62 7.86 -5.55
N MET A 36 3.78 7.44 -5.03
CA MET A 36 3.90 6.33 -4.08
C MET A 36 3.59 6.71 -2.62
N ASN A 37 3.45 8.01 -2.33
CA ASN A 37 3.31 8.49 -0.97
C ASN A 37 2.08 7.92 -0.25
N GLY A 38 2.32 7.37 0.94
CA GLY A 38 1.28 6.84 1.83
C GLY A 38 0.70 5.50 1.39
N VAL A 39 1.36 4.77 0.49
CA VAL A 39 0.94 3.42 0.11
C VAL A 39 1.37 2.40 1.17
N ARG A 40 0.43 1.53 1.53
CA ARG A 40 0.57 0.38 2.42
C ARG A 40 -0.33 -0.73 1.89
N THR A 41 0.14 -1.97 1.82
CA THR A 41 -0.65 -3.09 1.26
C THR A 41 -1.75 -3.57 2.21
N CYS A 42 -1.71 -3.17 3.48
CA CYS A 42 -2.70 -3.55 4.51
C CYS A 42 -4.16 -3.18 4.18
N ASN A 43 -4.39 -2.31 3.20
CA ASN A 43 -5.71 -2.05 2.62
C ASN A 43 -5.54 -1.61 1.15
N PHE A 44 -5.05 -2.52 0.33
CA PHE A 44 -4.71 -2.32 -1.07
C PHE A 44 -5.36 -3.40 -1.94
N ALA A 45 -5.82 -3.02 -3.13
CA ALA A 45 -6.39 -3.95 -4.08
C ALA A 45 -5.81 -3.68 -5.48
N PHE A 46 -5.61 -4.75 -6.24
CA PHE A 46 -5.09 -4.74 -7.60
C PHE A 46 -5.77 -5.84 -8.41
N TRP A 47 -5.79 -5.69 -9.73
CA TRP A 47 -6.19 -6.76 -10.63
C TRP A 47 -5.11 -7.85 -10.64
N ARG A 48 -5.53 -9.10 -10.79
CA ARG A 48 -4.60 -10.24 -10.82
C ARG A 48 -3.64 -10.10 -12.00
N GLU A 49 -4.17 -9.74 -13.16
CA GLU A 49 -3.43 -9.59 -14.41
C GLU A 49 -2.35 -8.52 -14.29
N ASP A 50 -2.66 -7.40 -13.63
CA ASP A 50 -1.70 -6.31 -13.37
C ASP A 50 -0.59 -6.76 -12.42
N ALA A 51 -0.92 -7.51 -11.36
CA ALA A 51 0.08 -8.04 -10.45
C ALA A 51 0.99 -9.07 -11.14
N LEU A 52 0.44 -9.93 -11.98
CA LEU A 52 1.22 -10.90 -12.77
C LEU A 52 2.11 -10.21 -13.81
N ALA A 53 1.65 -9.12 -14.41
CA ALA A 53 2.44 -8.35 -15.39
C ALA A 53 3.75 -7.77 -14.83
N VAL A 54 3.83 -7.58 -13.51
CA VAL A 54 5.05 -7.10 -12.83
C VAL A 54 5.80 -8.19 -12.06
N ASN A 55 5.34 -9.45 -12.09
CA ASN A 55 5.84 -10.57 -11.29
C ASN A 55 5.49 -10.56 -9.79
N GLY A 56 4.37 -9.97 -9.40
CA GLY A 56 3.92 -9.96 -8.01
C GLY A 56 4.88 -9.22 -7.07
N PHE A 57 4.96 -9.63 -5.80
CA PHE A 57 5.88 -9.02 -4.83
C PHE A 57 7.32 -9.48 -5.04
N ASN A 58 8.27 -8.59 -4.75
CA ASN A 58 9.70 -8.87 -4.88
C ASN A 58 10.19 -9.58 -3.61
N GLU A 59 10.64 -10.83 -3.76
CA GLU A 59 11.06 -11.70 -2.67
C GLU A 59 12.49 -11.44 -2.18
N ASP A 60 13.22 -10.49 -2.80
CA ASP A 60 14.50 -10.02 -2.27
C ASP A 60 14.34 -9.12 -1.04
N PHE A 61 13.12 -8.64 -0.74
CA PHE A 61 12.85 -7.87 0.47
C PHE A 61 12.76 -8.78 1.69
N ILE A 62 13.69 -8.59 2.62
CA ILE A 62 13.75 -9.34 3.88
C ILE A 62 13.38 -8.44 5.06
N GLY A 63 12.69 -9.00 6.05
CA GLY A 63 12.30 -8.28 7.25
C GLY A 63 11.28 -7.18 6.96
N TRP A 64 11.31 -6.10 7.74
CA TRP A 64 10.29 -5.07 7.66
C TRP A 64 10.65 -3.96 6.67
N GLY A 65 9.72 -3.68 5.75
CA GLY A 65 9.58 -2.38 5.08
C GLY A 65 9.91 -2.39 3.59
N ARG A 66 9.31 -1.41 2.91
CA ARG A 66 9.49 -1.04 1.49
C ARG A 66 9.01 -2.01 0.43
N GLU A 67 8.76 -3.28 0.72
CA GLU A 67 8.15 -4.21 -0.25
C GLU A 67 6.84 -3.67 -0.84
N ASP A 68 5.90 -3.18 -0.01
CA ASP A 68 4.69 -2.46 -0.44
C ASP A 68 4.96 -1.34 -1.46
N SER A 69 6.02 -0.56 -1.18
CA SER A 69 6.36 0.64 -1.94
C SER A 69 7.03 0.27 -3.25
N GLU A 70 7.86 -0.77 -3.25
CA GLU A 70 8.56 -1.27 -4.43
C GLU A 70 7.59 -1.93 -5.41
N PHE A 71 6.66 -2.75 -4.90
CA PHE A 71 5.60 -3.32 -5.73
C PHE A 71 4.75 -2.22 -6.39
N THR A 72 4.41 -1.18 -5.62
CA THR A 72 3.71 -0.01 -6.17
C THR A 72 4.55 0.73 -7.20
N ALA A 73 5.86 0.87 -6.99
CA ALA A 73 6.76 1.52 -7.95
C ALA A 73 6.74 0.78 -9.28
N ARG A 74 6.85 -0.56 -9.27
CA ARG A 74 6.78 -1.39 -10.49
C ARG A 74 5.45 -1.26 -11.21
N LEU A 75 4.32 -1.27 -10.49
CA LEU A 75 2.99 -1.04 -11.08
C LEU A 75 2.87 0.35 -11.74
N LEU A 76 3.44 1.38 -11.12
CA LEU A 76 3.44 2.74 -11.68
C LEU A 76 4.36 2.84 -12.90
N ASN A 77 5.53 2.18 -12.86
CA ASN A 77 6.47 2.09 -13.99
C ASN A 77 5.86 1.32 -15.16
N TYR A 78 5.05 0.28 -14.89
CA TYR A 78 4.26 -0.45 -15.89
C TYR A 78 3.21 0.44 -16.58
N GLY A 79 2.88 1.59 -15.99
CA GLY A 79 1.99 2.60 -16.57
C GLY A 79 0.66 2.74 -15.85
N LEU A 80 0.42 1.98 -14.77
CA LEU A 80 -0.81 2.05 -14.02
C LEU A 80 -0.89 3.34 -13.20
N MET A 81 -2.12 3.64 -12.76
CA MET A 81 -2.39 4.73 -11.83
C MET A 81 -3.13 4.16 -10.63
N ARG A 82 -2.78 4.62 -9.43
CA ARG A 82 -3.52 4.22 -8.24
C ARG A 82 -4.72 5.14 -7.99
N ARG A 83 -5.75 4.58 -7.37
CA ARG A 83 -6.90 5.32 -6.85
C ARG A 83 -6.87 5.31 -5.32
N SER A 84 -6.74 6.49 -4.71
CA SER A 84 -6.83 6.64 -3.26
C SER A 84 -8.30 6.78 -2.85
N VAL A 85 -8.85 5.75 -2.23
CA VAL A 85 -10.23 5.75 -1.72
C VAL A 85 -10.27 6.43 -0.36
N LYS A 86 -11.06 7.48 -0.22
CA LYS A 86 -11.32 8.18 1.05
C LYS A 86 -12.75 7.91 1.51
N PHE A 87 -12.98 7.90 2.83
CA PHE A 87 -14.30 7.80 3.48
C PHE A 87 -15.17 6.56 3.16
N ASN A 88 -14.66 5.54 2.45
CA ASN A 88 -15.40 4.31 2.13
C ASN A 88 -14.63 3.00 2.35
N ALA A 89 -13.29 3.04 2.32
CA ALA A 89 -12.42 1.90 2.61
C ALA A 89 -11.71 2.11 3.95
N LEU A 90 -12.48 2.14 5.03
CA LEU A 90 -11.95 2.39 6.38
C LEU A 90 -11.22 1.14 6.90
N ALA A 91 -10.02 1.34 7.43
CA ALA A 91 -9.26 0.33 8.16
C ALA A 91 -8.77 0.93 9.48
N TYR A 92 -8.74 0.11 10.52
CA TYR A 92 -8.20 0.49 11.84
C TYR A 92 -6.93 -0.30 12.07
N HIS A 93 -5.86 0.40 12.41
CA HIS A 93 -4.62 -0.23 12.83
C HIS A 93 -4.71 -0.49 14.33
N LEU A 94 -4.64 -1.76 14.71
CA LEU A 94 -4.56 -2.14 16.11
C LEU A 94 -3.12 -1.94 16.59
N TYR A 95 -2.98 -1.40 17.79
CA TYR A 95 -1.66 -1.16 18.36
C TYR A 95 -0.87 -2.47 18.46
N HIS A 96 0.38 -2.42 18.03
CA HIS A 96 1.38 -3.47 18.24
C HIS A 96 2.75 -2.81 18.42
N SER A 97 3.69 -3.55 19.01
CA SER A 97 5.09 -3.12 19.11
C SER A 97 5.69 -2.92 17.72
N ARG A 98 6.65 -2.00 17.61
CA ARG A 98 7.33 -1.74 16.34
C ARG A 98 8.10 -3.00 15.89
N ASN A 99 8.02 -3.32 14.61
CA ASN A 99 8.83 -4.39 14.01
C ASN A 99 10.31 -4.02 13.97
N ASP A 100 11.17 -5.04 13.96
CA ASP A 100 12.60 -4.86 13.71
C ASP A 100 12.83 -4.17 12.36
N ARG A 101 13.81 -3.26 12.33
CA ARG A 101 14.16 -2.42 11.17
C ARG A 101 15.59 -2.61 10.71
N SER A 102 16.26 -3.66 11.17
CA SER A 102 17.64 -4.02 10.78
C SER A 102 17.84 -4.03 9.25
N TYR A 103 16.88 -4.56 8.48
CA TYR A 103 16.92 -4.64 7.02
C TYR A 103 16.47 -3.38 6.27
N LEU A 104 15.98 -2.35 6.97
CA LEU A 104 15.43 -1.15 6.33
C LEU A 104 16.43 -0.44 5.39
N PRO A 105 17.74 -0.32 5.70
CA PRO A 105 18.70 0.29 4.78
C PRO A 105 18.83 -0.44 3.45
N GLU A 106 18.84 -1.78 3.47
CA GLU A 106 18.92 -2.59 2.25
C GLU A 106 17.61 -2.52 1.47
N ASN A 107 16.47 -2.59 2.16
CA ASN A 107 15.16 -2.44 1.53
C ASN A 107 14.97 -1.04 0.91
N ASP A 108 15.52 0.01 1.52
CA ASP A 108 15.56 1.37 0.95
C ASP A 108 16.40 1.40 -0.33
N ARG A 109 17.54 0.68 -0.37
CA ARG A 109 18.39 0.54 -1.56
C ARG A 109 17.65 -0.14 -2.71
N LEU A 110 16.97 -1.26 -2.44
CA LEU A 110 16.17 -2.00 -3.44
C LEU A 110 15.04 -1.15 -4.02
N LEU A 111 14.32 -0.43 -3.15
CA LEU A 111 13.26 0.49 -3.59
C LEU A 111 13.84 1.61 -4.45
N LYS A 112 14.96 2.21 -4.03
CA LYS A 112 15.61 3.30 -4.77
C LYS A 112 16.03 2.84 -6.16
N ASP A 113 16.67 1.67 -6.28
CA ASP A 113 17.06 1.10 -7.57
C ASP A 113 15.85 0.88 -8.49
N THR A 114 14.75 0.35 -7.95
CA THR A 114 13.50 0.15 -8.71
C THR A 114 12.95 1.46 -9.28
N ILE A 115 12.98 2.53 -8.48
CA ILE A 115 12.49 3.85 -8.90
C ILE A 115 13.42 4.47 -9.94
N GLU A 116 14.74 4.46 -9.70
CA GLU A 116 15.73 5.11 -10.56
C GLU A 116 15.86 4.41 -11.91
N GLN A 117 15.89 3.08 -11.91
CA GLN A 117 15.98 2.26 -13.12
C GLN A 117 14.62 2.04 -13.79
N LYS A 118 13.53 2.59 -13.21
CA LYS A 118 12.15 2.39 -13.68
C LYS A 118 11.80 0.92 -13.92
N ARG A 119 12.26 0.03 -13.04
CA ARG A 119 12.02 -1.41 -13.21
C ARG A 119 10.53 -1.69 -13.18
N ILE A 120 10.11 -2.61 -14.05
CA ILE A 120 8.73 -3.11 -14.15
C ILE A 120 8.66 -4.55 -13.60
N TRP A 121 9.75 -5.30 -13.72
CA TRP A 121 9.85 -6.70 -13.34
C TRP A 121 10.83 -6.87 -12.18
N CYS A 122 10.59 -7.85 -11.31
CA CYS A 122 11.54 -8.31 -10.30
C CYS A 122 11.97 -9.75 -10.61
N GLU A 123 13.22 -10.10 -10.32
CA GLU A 123 13.75 -11.43 -10.66
C GLU A 123 13.10 -12.53 -9.81
N LYS A 124 12.97 -12.30 -8.50
CA LYS A 124 12.29 -13.22 -7.58
C LYS A 124 10.92 -12.72 -7.23
N GLY A 125 9.91 -13.41 -7.73
CA GLY A 125 8.51 -13.09 -7.50
C GLY A 125 7.61 -14.27 -7.83
N VAL A 126 6.32 -13.99 -8.02
CA VAL A 126 5.28 -15.03 -8.08
C VAL A 126 5.45 -16.03 -9.23
N ASN A 127 6.11 -15.64 -10.34
CA ASN A 127 6.35 -16.50 -11.50
C ASN A 127 7.19 -17.75 -11.17
N ALA A 128 7.93 -17.77 -10.05
CA ALA A 128 8.62 -18.97 -9.59
C ALA A 128 7.67 -20.08 -9.09
N TYR A 129 6.37 -19.77 -8.93
CA TYR A 129 5.36 -20.65 -8.33
C TYR A 129 4.11 -20.84 -9.19
N LEU A 130 4.10 -20.34 -10.43
CA LEU A 130 3.00 -20.50 -11.38
C LEU A 130 3.25 -21.70 -12.31
#